data_AF-A0A133CKN4-F1
#
_entry.id   AF-A0A133CKN4-F1
#
_cell.length_a   1.000
_cell.length_b   1.000
_cell.length_c   1.000
_cell.angle_alpha   90.00
_cell.angle_beta   90.00
_cell.angle_gamma   90.00
#
_symmetry.space_group_name_H-M   'P 1'
#
loop_
_entity.id
_entity.type
_entity.pdbx_description
1 polymer ?
#
loop_
_entity_poly.entity_id
_entity_poly.type
_entity_poly.pdbx_seq_one_letter_code
_entity_poly.pdbx_strand_id
1 'polypeptide(L)'
;MQTQEAIKTFILKKKSNTKLDIFLFLSEHRFFITTQYLADHFHMSESNFLLYIKELEQDFERLNLTELHIDKQKPFLKLNFEGIDPAYCYYRLFGRYCNESVSYQILTSLFSCQTNSIISFSQQTNYSASYLYTKMKKINAFLA
;
A
#
# COMPACT_ATOMS: atom_id res chain seq x y z
N MET A 1 11.91 -1.63 -16.64
CA MET A 1 11.22 -1.74 -15.34
C MET A 1 9.79 -2.19 -15.61
N GLN A 2 9.28 -3.24 -14.95
CA GLN A 2 7.86 -3.62 -15.10
C GLN A 2 6.96 -2.55 -14.45
N THR A 3 5.77 -2.31 -15.00
CA THR A 3 4.86 -1.22 -14.58
C THR A 3 4.54 -1.24 -13.09
N GLN A 4 4.40 -2.42 -12.48
CA GLN A 4 4.10 -2.57 -11.06
C GLN A 4 5.25 -2.13 -10.15
N GLU A 5 6.49 -2.47 -10.52
CA GLU A 5 7.70 -2.03 -9.80
C GLU A 5 7.87 -0.51 -9.85
N ALA A 6 7.52 0.09 -10.98
CA ALA A 6 7.54 1.54 -11.16
C ALA A 6 6.52 2.23 -10.23
N ILE A 7 5.30 1.70 -10.13
CA ILE A 7 4.26 2.25 -9.24
C ILE A 7 4.66 2.09 -7.77
N LYS A 8 5.14 0.91 -7.37
CA LYS A 8 5.65 0.69 -6.01
C LYS A 8 6.77 1.68 -5.66
N THR A 9 7.70 1.92 -6.58
CA THR A 9 8.89 2.75 -6.32
C THR A 9 8.58 4.24 -6.25
N PHE A 10 7.79 4.75 -7.20
CA PHE A 10 7.66 6.20 -7.39
C PHE A 10 6.32 6.77 -6.89
N ILE A 11 5.29 5.93 -6.84
CA ILE A 11 3.93 6.36 -6.51
C ILE A 11 3.59 6.03 -5.07
N LEU A 12 3.79 4.79 -4.63
CA LEU A 12 3.34 4.36 -3.30
C LEU A 12 4.23 4.89 -2.16
N LYS A 13 3.62 5.07 -0.99
CA LYS A 13 4.36 5.36 0.26
C LYS A 13 5.08 4.09 0.70
N LYS A 14 6.28 4.22 1.30
CA LYS A 14 7.06 3.07 1.83
C LYS A 14 6.21 2.16 2.71
N LYS A 15 5.41 2.74 3.61
CA LYS A 15 4.49 2.02 4.49
C LYS A 15 3.45 1.18 3.73
N SER A 16 2.88 1.72 2.65
CA SER A 16 1.93 1.01 1.81
C SER A 16 2.59 -0.13 1.04
N ASN A 17 3.83 0.06 0.57
CA ASN A 17 4.61 -1.02 -0.04
C ASN A 17 4.86 -2.14 0.96
N THR A 18 5.32 -1.81 2.17
CA THR A 18 5.56 -2.81 3.22
C THR A 18 4.29 -3.61 3.51
N LYS A 19 3.12 -2.98 3.59
CA LYS A 19 1.83 -3.70 3.75
C LYS A 19 1.54 -4.64 2.58
N LEU A 20 1.74 -4.20 1.34
CA LEU A 20 1.55 -5.05 0.16
C LEU A 20 2.51 -6.22 0.11
N ASP A 21 3.78 -6.01 0.50
CA ASP A 21 4.79 -7.06 0.50
C ASP A 21 4.51 -8.08 1.61
N ILE A 22 4.06 -7.64 2.79
CA ILE A 22 3.55 -8.53 3.85
C ILE A 22 2.36 -9.35 3.36
N PHE A 23 1.36 -8.69 2.76
CA PHE A 23 0.19 -9.38 2.23
C PHE A 23 0.58 -10.43 1.18
N LEU A 24 1.44 -10.06 0.21
CA LEU A 24 1.87 -10.96 -0.85
C LEU A 24 2.59 -12.18 -0.28
N PHE A 25 3.56 -11.96 0.61
CA PHE A 25 4.29 -13.04 1.27
C PHE A 25 3.34 -14.00 1.99
N LEU A 26 2.40 -13.49 2.79
CA LEU A 26 1.45 -14.34 3.50
C LEU A 26 0.47 -15.05 2.55
N SER A 27 0.16 -14.46 1.38
CA SER A 27 -0.71 -15.09 0.37
C SER A 27 -0.04 -16.26 -0.34
N GLU A 28 1.28 -16.20 -0.50
CA GLU A 28 2.12 -17.27 -1.06
C GLU A 28 2.35 -18.41 -0.06
N HIS A 29 2.33 -18.11 1.24
CA HIS A 29 2.59 -19.07 2.32
C HIS A 29 1.33 -19.35 3.14
N ARG A 30 0.47 -20.27 2.64
CA ARG A 30 -0.85 -20.59 3.22
C ARG A 30 -0.83 -21.46 4.49
N PHE A 31 0.22 -21.35 5.31
CA PHE A 31 0.39 -22.10 6.57
C PHE A 31 0.71 -21.14 7.72
N PHE A 32 0.69 -21.67 8.95
CA PHE A 32 1.03 -20.89 10.14
C PHE A 32 2.52 -20.61 10.21
N ILE A 33 2.88 -19.33 10.37
CA ILE A 33 4.27 -18.85 10.47
C ILE A 33 4.44 -18.08 11.78
N THR A 34 5.57 -18.25 12.45
CA THR A 34 5.84 -17.52 13.69
C THR A 34 5.98 -16.02 13.44
N THR A 35 5.43 -15.21 14.34
CA THR A 35 5.55 -13.75 14.33
C THR A 35 7.00 -13.30 14.34
N GLN A 36 7.88 -13.98 15.08
CA GLN A 36 9.31 -13.70 15.12
C GLN A 36 9.97 -13.88 13.75
N TYR A 37 9.71 -15.01 13.07
CA TYR A 37 10.27 -15.24 11.73
C TYR A 37 9.81 -14.17 10.73
N LEU A 38 8.53 -13.81 10.77
CA LEU A 38 7.99 -12.77 9.89
C LEU A 38 8.63 -11.41 10.19
N ALA A 39 8.78 -11.05 11.45
CA ALA A 39 9.43 -9.81 11.86
C ALA A 39 10.88 -9.73 11.34
N ASP A 40 11.64 -10.82 11.50
CA ASP A 40 13.01 -10.93 11.00
C ASP A 40 13.09 -10.85 9.47
N HIS A 41 12.18 -11.54 8.77
CA HIS A 41 12.07 -11.52 7.31
C HIS A 41 11.83 -10.11 6.76
N PHE A 42 10.97 -9.32 7.42
CA PHE A 42 10.69 -7.94 7.02
C PHE A 42 11.62 -6.90 7.67
N HIS A 43 12.68 -7.35 8.34
CA HIS A 43 13.69 -6.49 8.98
C HIS A 43 13.10 -5.45 9.93
N MET A 44 12.17 -5.87 10.80
CA MET A 44 11.53 -5.00 11.79
C MET A 44 11.32 -5.73 13.12
N SER A 45 11.05 -4.99 14.19
CA SER A 45 10.69 -5.61 15.48
C SER A 45 9.34 -6.31 15.42
N GLU A 46 9.15 -7.33 16.24
CA GLU A 46 7.88 -8.07 16.32
C GLU A 46 6.69 -7.14 16.63
N SER A 47 6.86 -6.18 17.54
CA SER A 47 5.83 -5.18 17.85
C SER A 47 5.45 -4.34 16.64
N ASN A 48 6.43 -3.94 15.81
CA ASN A 48 6.16 -3.15 14.61
C ASN A 48 5.48 -4.01 13.54
N PHE A 49 5.89 -5.28 13.39
CA PHE A 49 5.23 -6.22 12.50
C PHE A 49 3.77 -6.44 12.88
N LEU A 50 3.47 -6.66 14.16
CA LEU A 50 2.10 -6.80 14.65
C LEU A 50 1.25 -5.53 14.43
N LEU A 51 1.87 -4.34 14.46
CA LEU A 51 1.20 -3.09 14.10
C LEU A 51 0.80 -3.10 12.61
N TYR A 52 1.69 -3.52 11.71
CA TYR A 52 1.37 -3.68 10.29
C TYR A 52 0.25 -4.69 10.04
N ILE A 53 0.24 -5.81 10.77
CA ILE A 53 -0.84 -6.80 10.71
C ILE A 53 -2.18 -6.19 11.11
N LYS A 54 -2.22 -5.44 12.22
CA LYS A 54 -3.44 -4.76 12.68
C LYS A 54 -3.94 -3.74 11.66
N GLU A 55 -3.04 -2.99 11.03
CA GLU A 55 -3.41 -2.03 10.00
C GLU A 55 -3.91 -2.69 8.71
N LEU A 56 -3.34 -3.84 8.34
CA LEU A 56 -3.84 -4.64 7.22
C LEU A 56 -5.26 -5.14 7.47
N GLU A 57 -5.54 -5.66 8.66
CA GLU A 57 -6.91 -6.08 9.03
C GLU A 57 -7.91 -4.93 8.92
N GLN A 58 -7.56 -3.74 9.43
CA GLN A 58 -8.40 -2.55 9.27
C GLN A 58 -8.61 -2.16 7.79
N ASP A 59 -7.59 -2.36 6.95
CA ASP A 59 -7.72 -2.09 5.53
C ASP A 59 -8.64 -3.10 4.83
N PHE A 60 -8.64 -4.36 5.26
CA PHE A 60 -9.57 -5.39 4.78
C PHE A 60 -11.01 -5.01 5.13
N GLU A 61 -11.26 -4.66 6.39
CA GLU A 61 -12.58 -4.19 6.87
C GLU A 61 -13.08 -3.01 6.06
N ARG A 62 -12.27 -1.96 5.91
CA ARG A 62 -12.63 -0.76 5.15
C ARG A 62 -12.84 -1.02 3.65
N LEU A 63 -12.28 -2.11 3.12
CA LEU A 63 -12.50 -2.53 1.74
C LEU A 63 -13.65 -3.55 1.61
N ASN A 64 -14.34 -3.88 2.70
CA ASN A 64 -15.35 -4.94 2.75
C ASN A 64 -14.82 -6.26 2.18
N LEU A 65 -13.57 -6.62 2.49
CA LEU A 65 -12.98 -7.92 2.14
C LEU A 65 -13.26 -8.91 3.29
N THR A 66 -14.53 -9.27 3.45
CA THR A 66 -15.01 -10.08 4.59
C THR A 66 -14.47 -11.51 4.59
N GLU A 67 -14.16 -12.04 3.41
CA GLU A 67 -13.63 -13.37 3.14
C GLU A 67 -12.10 -13.45 3.34
N LEU A 68 -11.47 -12.34 3.73
CA LEU A 68 -10.04 -12.20 3.94
C LEU A 68 -9.76 -11.81 5.39
N HIS A 69 -9.08 -12.68 6.13
CA HIS A 69 -8.72 -12.41 7.52
C HIS A 69 -7.38 -13.04 7.89
N ILE A 70 -6.80 -12.58 9.00
CA ILE A 70 -5.54 -13.09 9.52
C ILE A 70 -5.83 -13.90 10.78
N ASP A 71 -5.69 -15.22 10.66
CA ASP A 71 -5.81 -16.14 11.79
C ASP A 71 -4.61 -15.98 12.72
N LYS A 72 -4.89 -15.77 14.01
CA LYS A 72 -3.87 -15.58 15.05
C LYS A 72 -3.92 -16.70 16.06
N GLN A 73 -2.87 -17.52 16.09
CA GLN A 73 -2.67 -18.56 17.09
C GLN A 73 -1.32 -18.33 17.75
N LYS A 74 -1.24 -17.41 18.72
CA LYS A 74 0.04 -16.97 19.30
C LYS A 74 1.00 -18.15 19.57
N PRO A 75 2.24 -18.12 19.05
CA PRO A 75 2.93 -17.02 18.34
C PRO A 75 2.79 -17.04 16.79
N PHE A 76 1.81 -17.75 16.24
CA PHE A 76 1.64 -17.96 14.82
C PHE A 76 0.59 -17.07 14.17
N LEU A 77 0.79 -16.79 12.89
CA LEU A 77 -0.12 -16.07 12.01
C LEU A 77 -0.30 -16.84 10.69
N LYS A 78 -1.49 -16.75 10.11
CA LYS A 78 -1.81 -17.26 8.77
C LYS A 78 -2.81 -16.33 8.09
N LEU A 79 -2.59 -16.01 6.82
CA LEU A 79 -3.59 -15.32 6.00
C LEU A 79 -4.57 -16.35 5.42
N ASN A 80 -5.86 -16.11 5.59
CA ASN A 80 -6.91 -17.01 5.16
C ASN A 80 -7.80 -16.36 4.09
N PHE A 81 -8.23 -17.18 3.13
CA PHE A 81 -9.05 -16.78 2.00
C PHE A 81 -10.27 -17.72 1.96
N GLU A 82 -11.45 -17.23 2.32
CA GLU A 82 -12.71 -17.99 2.31
C GLU A 82 -13.29 -18.07 0.89
N GLY A 83 -12.52 -18.58 -0.06
CA GLY A 83 -12.92 -18.72 -1.46
C GLY A 83 -12.71 -17.47 -2.33
N ILE A 84 -12.22 -16.37 -1.76
CA ILE A 84 -11.85 -15.17 -2.51
C ILE A 84 -10.47 -15.31 -3.17
N ASP A 85 -10.32 -14.79 -4.37
CA ASP A 85 -9.06 -14.81 -5.11
C ASP A 85 -8.01 -13.88 -4.46
N PRO A 86 -6.81 -14.37 -4.10
CA PRO A 86 -5.74 -13.55 -3.57
C PRO A 86 -5.33 -12.39 -4.49
N ALA A 87 -5.36 -12.59 -5.82
CA ALA A 87 -5.00 -11.54 -6.76
C ALA A 87 -6.04 -10.40 -6.73
N TYR A 88 -7.33 -10.74 -6.68
CA TYR A 88 -8.40 -9.77 -6.46
C TYR A 88 -8.18 -8.94 -5.19
N CYS A 89 -7.89 -9.59 -4.06
CA CYS A 89 -7.60 -8.91 -2.79
C CYS A 89 -6.38 -7.99 -2.89
N TYR A 90 -5.30 -8.46 -3.53
CA TYR A 90 -4.09 -7.68 -3.77
C TYR A 90 -4.40 -6.39 -4.53
N TYR A 91 -5.12 -6.48 -5.65
CA TYR A 91 -5.41 -5.31 -6.47
C TYR A 91 -6.38 -4.33 -5.81
N ARG A 92 -7.30 -4.81 -4.95
CA ARG A 92 -8.14 -3.93 -4.11
C ARG A 92 -7.31 -3.11 -3.13
N LEU A 93 -6.35 -3.75 -2.45
CA LEU A 93 -5.40 -3.07 -1.56
C LEU A 93 -4.50 -2.10 -2.33
N PHE A 94 -3.94 -2.55 -3.44
CA PHE A 94 -3.06 -1.76 -4.30
C PHE A 94 -3.75 -0.49 -4.81
N GLY A 95 -4.97 -0.61 -5.33
CA GLY A 95 -5.75 0.53 -5.82
C GLY A 95 -6.07 1.53 -4.71
N ARG A 96 -6.45 1.03 -3.52
CA ARG A 96 -6.66 1.89 -2.34
C ARG A 96 -5.39 2.67 -1.98
N TYR A 97 -4.25 2.00 -1.89
CA TYR A 97 -2.99 2.66 -1.54
C TYR A 97 -2.51 3.63 -2.60
N CYS A 98 -2.84 3.40 -3.87
CA CYS A 98 -2.68 4.40 -4.93
C CYS A 98 -3.54 5.63 -4.64
N ASN A 99 -4.82 5.47 -4.34
CA ASN A 99 -5.73 6.59 -4.04
C ASN A 99 -5.30 7.43 -2.81
N GLU A 100 -4.65 6.80 -1.83
CA GLU A 100 -4.07 7.47 -0.64
C GLU A 100 -2.69 8.11 -0.91
N SER A 101 -2.11 7.89 -2.09
CA SER A 101 -0.83 8.47 -2.49
C SER A 101 -1.00 9.87 -3.06
N VAL A 102 -0.25 10.82 -2.49
CA VAL A 102 -0.15 12.17 -3.04
C VAL A 102 0.37 12.12 -4.48
N SER A 103 1.40 11.32 -4.76
CA SER A 103 1.96 11.22 -6.12
C SER A 103 0.91 10.79 -7.15
N TYR A 104 0.04 9.86 -6.77
CA TYR A 104 -1.05 9.41 -7.62
C TYR A 104 -2.14 10.48 -7.79
N GLN A 105 -2.50 11.18 -6.71
CA GLN A 105 -3.42 12.32 -6.76
C GLN A 105 -2.89 13.44 -7.68
N ILE A 106 -1.57 13.71 -7.66
CA ILE A 106 -0.94 14.67 -8.58
C ILE A 106 -1.13 14.19 -10.03
N LEU A 107 -0.73 12.94 -10.32
CA LEU A 107 -0.81 12.38 -11.67
C LEU A 107 -2.23 12.41 -12.23
N THR A 108 -3.19 11.94 -11.46
CA THR A 108 -4.60 11.91 -11.89
C THR A 108 -5.17 13.31 -12.08
N SER A 109 -4.81 14.29 -11.25
CA SER A 109 -5.23 15.69 -11.42
C SER A 109 -4.62 16.34 -12.66
N LEU A 110 -3.36 16.02 -12.97
CA LEU A 110 -2.69 16.47 -14.21
C LEU A 110 -3.34 15.86 -15.45
N PHE A 111 -3.60 14.55 -15.46
CA PHE A 111 -4.20 13.87 -16.61
C PHE A 111 -5.67 14.22 -16.84
N SER A 112 -6.41 14.52 -15.77
CA SER A 112 -7.82 14.92 -15.87
C SER A 112 -8.01 16.42 -16.17
N CYS A 113 -6.92 17.18 -16.32
CA CYS A 113 -6.93 18.64 -16.51
C CYS A 113 -7.74 19.40 -15.44
N GLN A 114 -7.86 18.83 -14.23
CA GLN A 114 -8.67 19.41 -13.15
C GLN A 114 -8.02 20.64 -12.52
N THR A 115 -6.70 20.82 -12.67
CA THR A 115 -5.96 21.97 -12.14
C THR A 115 -4.93 22.48 -13.13
N ASN A 116 -4.99 23.77 -13.44
CA ASN A 116 -4.06 24.43 -14.37
C ASN A 116 -2.90 25.15 -13.67
N SER A 117 -2.86 25.16 -12.33
CA SER A 117 -1.77 25.77 -11.58
C SER A 117 -1.44 25.01 -10.29
N ILE A 118 -0.15 25.03 -9.92
CA ILE A 118 0.33 24.44 -8.66
C ILE A 118 -0.37 25.02 -7.42
N ILE A 119 -0.81 26.29 -7.50
CA ILE A 119 -1.53 26.97 -6.42
C ILE A 119 -2.93 26.39 -6.25
N SER A 120 -3.67 26.23 -7.35
CA SER A 120 -5.01 25.61 -7.29
C SER A 120 -4.94 24.18 -6.74
N PHE A 121 -3.92 23.41 -7.14
CA PHE A 121 -3.72 22.06 -6.64
C PHE A 121 -3.32 22.03 -5.15
N SER A 122 -2.44 22.94 -4.72
CA SER A 122 -2.07 23.15 -3.32
C SER A 122 -3.30 23.40 -2.43
N GLN A 123 -4.23 24.23 -2.89
CA GLN A 123 -5.48 24.53 -2.18
C GLN A 123 -6.41 23.32 -2.09
N GLN A 124 -6.55 22.55 -3.18
CA GLN A 124 -7.41 21.36 -3.20
C GLN A 124 -6.90 20.23 -2.31
N THR A 125 -5.59 20.00 -2.27
CA THR A 125 -5.01 18.88 -1.53
C THR A 125 -4.55 19.24 -0.11
N ASN A 126 -4.64 20.52 0.28
CA ASN A 126 -4.07 21.05 1.54
C ASN A 126 -2.57 20.73 1.74
N TYR A 127 -1.81 20.63 0.64
CA TYR A 127 -0.36 20.44 0.69
C TYR A 127 0.36 21.71 0.26
N SER A 128 1.53 21.99 0.85
CA SER A 128 2.34 23.13 0.42
C SER A 128 2.85 22.96 -1.01
N ALA A 129 2.95 24.06 -1.76
CA ALA A 129 3.47 24.04 -3.13
C ALA A 129 4.89 23.44 -3.20
N SER A 130 5.77 23.71 -2.21
CA SER A 130 7.12 23.16 -2.16
C SER A 130 7.14 21.63 -2.02
N TYR A 131 6.22 21.07 -1.23
CA TYR A 131 6.05 19.63 -1.11
C TYR A 131 5.59 19.01 -2.43
N LEU A 132 4.60 19.63 -3.08
CA LEU A 132 4.07 19.19 -4.37
C LEU A 132 5.14 19.21 -5.47
N TYR A 133 5.97 20.26 -5.55
CA TYR A 133 7.10 20.29 -6.49
C TYR A 133 8.10 19.14 -6.27
N THR A 134 8.38 18.80 -5.02
CA THR A 134 9.28 17.67 -4.69
C THR A 134 8.69 16.35 -5.18
N LYS A 135 7.37 16.19 -5.09
CA LYS A 135 6.66 15.01 -5.62
C LYS A 135 6.62 14.99 -7.15
N MET A 136 6.38 16.14 -7.79
CA MET A 136 6.42 16.26 -9.26
C MET A 136 7.80 15.90 -9.82
N LYS A 137 8.91 16.27 -9.17
CA LYS A 137 10.25 15.83 -9.60
C LYS A 137 10.38 14.31 -9.61
N LYS A 138 9.83 13.62 -8.60
CA LYS A 138 9.82 12.14 -8.56
C LYS A 138 8.92 11.55 -9.64
N ILE A 139 7.79 12.20 -9.93
CA ILE A 139 6.88 11.81 -11.02
C ILE A 139 7.57 11.96 -12.38
N ASN A 140 8.27 13.06 -12.63
CA ASN A 140 9.01 13.25 -13.88
C ASN A 140 10.07 12.16 -14.08
N ALA A 141 10.75 11.75 -13.00
CA ALA A 141 11.69 10.62 -13.05
C ALA A 141 11.01 9.26 -13.30
N PHE A 142 9.72 9.12 -12.97
CA PHE A 142 8.92 7.94 -13.26
C PHE A 142 8.42 7.91 -14.72
N LEU A 143 8.16 9.08 -15.31
CA LEU A 143 7.63 9.22 -16.67
C LEU A 143 8.73 9.27 -17.76
N ALA A 144 9.98 9.55 -17.39
CA ALA A 144 11.13 9.60 -18.28
C ALA A 144 11.71 8.20 -18.55
#